data_AF-A0AAU6ALG3-F1
#
_entry.id   AF-A0AAU6ALG3-F1
#
_cell.length_a   1.000
_cell.length_b   1.000
_cell.length_c   1.000
_cell.angle_alpha   90.00
_cell.angle_beta   90.00
_cell.angle_gamma   90.00
#
_symmetry.space_group_name_H-M   'P 1'
#
loop_
_entity.id
_entity.type
_entity.pdbx_description
1 polymer ?
#
loop_
_entity_poly.entity_id
_entity_poly.type
_entity_poly.pdbx_seq_one_letter_code
_entity_poly.pdbx_strand_id
1 'polypeptide(L)'
;MVPFAIAIAIAIAFDESGRMLVAEAAKSTVSAYKVRNNGHLKTVQKPLPNGQETLCWLERAGDFFYGGNTGNSTVSGYRQDAHGLLALTNEAGIAAAAVR
;
A
#
# COMPACT_ATOMS: atom_id res chain seq x y z
N MET A 1 4.86 -17.05 -21.69
CA MET A 1 5.34 -17.45 -20.35
C MET A 1 5.07 -16.29 -19.41
N VAL A 2 4.13 -16.47 -18.49
CA VAL A 2 3.67 -15.43 -17.57
C VAL A 2 4.66 -15.36 -16.41
N PRO A 3 5.35 -14.23 -16.15
CA PRO A 3 6.18 -14.16 -14.96
C PRO A 3 5.23 -14.10 -13.77
N PHE A 4 5.29 -15.12 -12.92
CA PHE A 4 4.80 -15.07 -11.55
C PHE A 4 5.63 -14.02 -10.80
N ALA A 5 5.38 -12.74 -11.06
CA ALA A 5 5.66 -11.70 -10.08
C ALA A 5 4.62 -11.90 -8.99
N ILE A 6 4.85 -12.88 -8.11
CA ILE A 6 4.13 -12.94 -6.85
C ILE A 6 4.63 -11.73 -6.08
N ALA A 7 3.93 -10.62 -6.27
CA ALA A 7 3.96 -9.54 -5.31
C ALA A 7 3.47 -10.23 -4.03
N ILE A 8 4.39 -10.50 -3.10
CA ILE A 8 4.05 -11.18 -1.85
C ILE A 8 3.20 -10.21 -1.05
N ALA A 9 1.89 -10.31 -1.25
CA ALA A 9 0.90 -9.64 -0.46
C ALA A 9 1.11 -10.10 0.98
N ILE A 10 1.49 -9.16 1.84
CA ILE A 10 1.88 -9.45 3.21
C ILE A 10 0.97 -8.74 4.21
N ALA A 11 0.31 -7.65 3.77
CA ALA A 11 -0.74 -6.98 4.54
C ALA A 11 -1.89 -6.55 3.62
N ILE A 12 -3.08 -6.53 4.21
CA ILE A 12 -4.31 -6.03 3.60
C ILE A 12 -4.93 -5.03 4.58
N ALA A 13 -5.40 -3.90 4.05
CA ALA A 13 -6.21 -2.93 4.77
C ALA A 13 -7.47 -2.60 3.96
N PHE A 14 -8.49 -2.05 4.62
CA PHE A 14 -9.69 -1.56 3.96
C PHE A 14 -9.89 -0.08 4.23
N ASP A 15 -10.35 0.64 3.22
CA ASP A 15 -10.83 2.01 3.42
C ASP A 15 -12.29 2.07 3.87
N GLU A 16 -12.77 3.28 4.18
CA GLU A 16 -14.15 3.53 4.61
C GLU A 16 -15.21 3.12 3.59
N SER A 17 -14.84 3.08 2.30
CA SER A 17 -15.74 2.65 1.22
C SER A 17 -15.66 1.14 0.95
N GLY A 18 -14.90 0.39 1.75
CA GLY A 18 -14.70 -1.05 1.59
C GLY A 18 -13.81 -1.43 0.41
N ARG A 19 -12.98 -0.52 -0.12
CA ARG A 19 -11.95 -0.88 -1.10
C ARG A 19 -10.80 -1.55 -0.36
N MET A 20 -10.27 -2.61 -0.96
CA MET A 20 -9.17 -3.40 -0.41
C MET A 20 -7.84 -2.85 -0.89
N LEU A 21 -6.97 -2.51 0.03
CA LEU A 21 -5.58 -2.13 -0.23
C LEU A 21 -4.69 -3.33 0.07
N VAL A 22 -3.73 -3.60 -0.80
CA VAL A 22 -2.79 -4.71 -0.67
C VAL A 22 -1.39 -4.15 -0.68
N ALA A 23 -0.64 -4.42 0.39
CA ALA A 23 0.77 -4.08 0.49
C ALA A 23 1.62 -5.25 0.00
N GLU A 24 2.54 -4.98 -0.92
CA GLU A 24 3.38 -6.00 -1.53
C GLU A 24 4.85 -5.79 -1.16
N ALA A 25 5.37 -6.69 -0.31
CA ALA A 25 6.65 -6.50 0.35
C ALA A 25 7.83 -6.36 -0.62
N ALA A 26 7.91 -7.28 -1.60
CA ALA A 26 9.08 -7.39 -2.48
C ALA A 26 9.34 -6.14 -3.36
N LYS A 27 8.30 -5.37 -3.66
CA LYS A 27 8.41 -4.15 -4.47
C LYS A 27 8.14 -2.88 -3.66
N SER A 28 7.79 -3.03 -2.38
CA SER A 28 7.31 -1.96 -1.51
C SER A 28 6.24 -1.10 -2.20
N THR A 29 5.26 -1.79 -2.76
CA THR A 29 4.13 -1.16 -3.45
C THR A 29 2.85 -1.32 -2.65
N VAL A 30 1.89 -0.42 -2.92
CA VAL A 30 0.50 -0.62 -2.52
C VAL A 30 -0.39 -0.56 -3.74
N SER A 31 -1.25 -1.56 -3.89
CA SER A 31 -2.33 -1.59 -4.87
C SER A 31 -3.68 -1.41 -4.17
N ALA A 32 -4.68 -0.86 -4.86
CA ALA A 32 -6.04 -0.74 -4.33
C ALA A 32 -7.06 -1.33 -5.29
N TYR A 33 -8.07 -2.00 -4.73
CA TYR A 33 -9.07 -2.75 -5.47
C TYR A 33 -10.46 -2.49 -4.93
N LYS A 34 -11.44 -2.36 -5.82
CA LYS A 34 -12.84 -2.52 -5.47
C LYS A 34 -13.17 -4.02 -5.48
N VAL A 35 -13.63 -4.53 -4.34
CA VAL A 35 -14.18 -5.88 -4.24
C VAL A 35 -15.61 -5.87 -4.79
N ARG A 36 -15.89 -6.69 -5.80
CA ARG A 36 -17.23 -6.83 -6.38
C ARG A 36 -18.04 -7.87 -5.60
N ASN A 37 -19.36 -7.84 -5.72
CA ASN A 37 -20.27 -8.78 -5.04
C ASN A 37 -20.00 -10.25 -5.39
N ASN A 38 -19.40 -10.51 -6.56
CA ASN A 38 -19.01 -11.85 -6.99
C ASN A 38 -17.58 -12.24 -6.55
N GLY A 39 -16.96 -11.48 -5.64
CA GLY A 39 -15.60 -11.69 -5.14
C GLY A 39 -14.48 -11.25 -6.09
N HIS A 40 -14.80 -10.80 -7.31
CA HIS A 40 -13.76 -10.34 -8.25
C HIS A 40 -13.21 -8.97 -7.85
N LEU A 41 -11.90 -8.80 -8.00
CA LEU A 41 -11.22 -7.53 -7.75
C LEU A 41 -11.19 -6.68 -9.02
N LYS A 42 -11.63 -5.43 -8.92
CA LYS A 42 -11.40 -4.40 -9.95
C LYS A 42 -10.31 -3.47 -9.45
N THR A 43 -9.20 -3.36 -10.18
CA THR A 43 -8.13 -2.40 -9.86
C THR A 43 -8.68 -0.98 -9.86
N VAL A 44 -8.38 -0.25 -8.78
CA VAL A 44 -8.59 1.20 -8.60
C VAL A 44 -7.24 1.90 -8.73
N GLN A 45 -6.26 1.44 -7.96
CA GLN A 45 -4.87 1.91 -7.98
C GLN A 45 -3.97 0.77 -8.44
N LYS A 46 -3.18 1.02 -9.50
CA LYS A 46 -2.06 0.14 -9.88
C LYS A 46 -0.96 0.23 -8.81
N PRO A 47 -0.07 -0.78 -8.70
CA PRO A 47 1.00 -0.76 -7.69
C PRO A 47 1.72 0.59 -7.64
N LEU A 48 1.59 1.29 -6.51
CA LEU A 48 2.25 2.56 -6.25
C LEU A 48 3.51 2.29 -5.42
N PRO A 49 4.72 2.44 -6.00
CA PRO A 49 5.96 2.24 -5.25
C PRO A 49 6.15 3.37 -4.23
N ASN A 50 6.65 3.01 -3.04
CA ASN A 50 7.02 3.99 -2.02
C ASN A 50 8.53 4.28 -1.95
N GLY A 51 9.33 3.59 -2.75
CA GLY A 51 10.79 3.75 -2.78
C GLY A 51 11.55 3.17 -1.58
N GLN A 52 10.87 2.44 -0.70
CA GLN A 52 11.42 1.85 0.52
C GLN A 52 11.68 0.35 0.38
N GLU A 53 12.09 -0.30 1.47
CA GLU A 53 12.44 -1.71 1.48
C GLU A 53 11.51 -2.55 2.35
N THR A 54 10.90 -3.56 1.72
CA THR A 54 10.17 -4.63 2.41
C THR A 54 8.99 -4.08 3.22
N LEU A 55 7.99 -3.57 2.50
CA LEU A 55 6.73 -3.10 3.08
C LEU A 55 5.94 -4.29 3.66
N CYS A 56 5.98 -4.46 4.98
CA CYS A 56 5.40 -5.63 5.65
C CYS A 56 4.01 -5.38 6.20
N TRP A 57 3.74 -4.17 6.70
CA TRP A 57 2.51 -3.83 7.41
C TRP A 57 1.84 -2.66 6.69
N LEU A 58 0.52 -2.55 6.76
CA LEU A 58 -0.25 -1.44 6.21
C LEU A 58 -1.47 -1.20 7.09
N GLU A 59 -1.58 0.00 7.66
CA GLU A 59 -2.65 0.37 8.58
C GLU A 59 -3.36 1.64 8.11
N ARG A 60 -4.65 1.75 8.40
CA ARG A 60 -5.46 2.93 8.04
C ARG A 60 -5.57 3.91 9.21
N ALA A 61 -5.48 5.20 8.92
CA ALA A 61 -5.77 6.29 9.85
C ALA A 61 -6.58 7.39 9.11
N GLY A 62 -7.91 7.22 9.06
CA GLY A 62 -8.77 8.10 8.27
C GLY A 62 -8.42 8.03 6.78
N ASP A 63 -8.21 9.18 6.14
CA ASP A 63 -7.80 9.24 4.73
C ASP A 63 -6.32 8.89 4.51
N PHE A 64 -5.58 8.55 5.56
CA PHE A 64 -4.18 8.19 5.49
C PHE A 64 -3.97 6.69 5.66
N PHE A 65 -2.90 6.19 5.05
CA PHE A 65 -2.38 4.86 5.28
C PHE A 65 -0.91 4.94 5.64
N TYR A 66 -0.50 4.09 6.57
CA TYR A 66 0.88 4.01 7.01
C TYR A 66 1.40 2.59 6.84
N GLY A 67 2.56 2.49 6.20
CA GLY A 67 3.19 1.21 5.89
C GLY A 67 4.55 1.07 6.55
N GLY A 68 4.78 -0.04 7.26
CA GLY A 68 6.06 -0.33 7.91
C GLY A 68 7.04 -1.00 6.96
N ASN A 69 8.23 -0.42 6.78
CA ASN A 69 9.28 -0.94 5.91
C ASN A 69 10.37 -1.60 6.77
N THR A 70 10.34 -2.93 6.84
CA THR A 70 11.23 -3.69 7.74
C THR A 70 12.67 -3.71 7.24
N GLY A 71 12.90 -3.54 5.92
CA GLY A 71 14.23 -3.59 5.33
C GLY A 71 15.11 -2.41 5.73
N ASN A 72 14.52 -1.23 5.90
CA ASN A 72 15.26 0.01 6.18
C ASN A 72 14.76 0.79 7.42
N SER A 73 13.88 0.21 8.23
CA SER A 73 13.37 0.80 9.49
C SER A 73 12.70 2.17 9.30
N THR A 74 11.92 2.31 8.23
CA THR A 74 11.12 3.51 7.94
C THR A 74 9.62 3.21 7.94
N VAL A 75 8.80 4.25 8.04
CA VAL A 75 7.35 4.20 7.85
C VAL A 75 7.00 5.05 6.64
N SER A 76 6.35 4.45 5.65
CA SER A 76 5.79 5.13 4.49
C SER A 76 4.42 5.69 4.81
N GLY A 77 4.12 6.90 4.33
CA GLY A 77 2.79 7.51 4.47
C GLY A 77 2.13 7.75 3.12
N TYR A 78 0.86 7.38 3.02
CA TYR A 78 0.01 7.58 1.85
C TYR A 78 -1.23 8.37 2.24
N ARG A 79 -1.72 9.23 1.34
CA ARG A 79 -3.04 9.85 1.44
C ARG A 79 -3.92 9.31 0.32
N GLN A 80 -5.14 8.93 0.68
CA GLN A 80 -6.15 8.46 -0.26
C GLN A 80 -7.11 9.59 -0.59
N ASP A 81 -7.50 9.70 -1.86
CA ASP A 81 -8.61 10.57 -2.26
C ASP A 81 -9.97 9.86 -2.18
N ALA A 82 -11.05 10.60 -2.40
CA ALA A 82 -12.41 10.06 -2.40
C ALA A 82 -12.63 8.95 -3.46
N HIS A 83 -11.86 8.96 -4.55
CA HIS A 83 -11.94 7.96 -5.61
C HIS A 83 -11.13 6.69 -5.30
N GLY A 84 -10.29 6.73 -4.27
CA GLY A 84 -9.53 5.60 -3.77
C GLY A 84 -8.11 5.54 -4.33
N LEU A 85 -7.65 6.60 -4.99
CA LEU A 85 -6.29 6.72 -5.49
C LEU A 85 -5.37 7.15 -4.35
N LEU A 86 -4.16 6.59 -4.36
CA LEU A 86 -3.15 6.89 -3.35
C LEU A 86 -2.11 7.85 -3.91
N ALA A 87 -1.65 8.76 -3.05
CA ALA A 87 -0.45 9.53 -3.25
C ALA A 87 0.46 9.40 -2.03
N LEU A 88 1.77 9.40 -2.25
CA LEU A 88 2.72 9.52 -1.14
C LEU A 88 2.54 10.87 -0.46
N THR A 89 2.67 10.90 0.86
CA THR A 89 2.56 12.14 1.65
C THR A 89 3.73 13.10 1.44
N ASN A 90 4.86 12.60 0.90
CA ASN A 90 6.00 13.40 0.46
C ASN A 90 6.79 12.63 -0.62
N GLU A 91 7.74 13.33 -1.27
CA GLU A 91 8.57 12.75 -2.35
C GLU A 91 9.48 11.62 -1.89
N ALA A 92 9.93 11.65 -0.64
CA ALA A 92 10.81 10.62 -0.08
C ALA A 92 10.07 9.30 0.20
N GLY A 93 8.73 9.33 0.28
CA GLY A 93 7.94 8.18 0.70
C GLY A 93 8.16 7.79 2.16
N ILE A 94 8.67 8.69 3.01
CA ILE A 94 8.99 8.44 4.42
C ILE A 94 8.19 9.42 5.28
N ALA A 95 7.20 8.92 6.01
CA ALA A 95 6.46 9.69 7.01
C ALA A 95 7.17 9.73 8.37
N ALA A 96 7.90 8.67 8.72
CA ALA A 96 8.74 8.62 9.91
C ALA A 96 9.91 7.65 9.69
N ALA A 97 11.03 7.89 10.37
CA ALA A 97 12.18 6.99 10.39
C ALA A 97 12.61 6.77 11.84
N ALA A 98 13.12 5.57 12.13
CA ALA A 98 13.74 5.32 13.42
C ALA A 98 14.97 6.24 13.57
N VAL A 99 14.98 7.05 14.64
CA VAL A 99 16.17 7.82 15.02
C VAL A 99 17.08 6.86 15.80
N ARG A 100 18.36 6.81 15.44
CA ARG A 100 19.37 6.13 16.25
C ARG A 100 19.61 6.88 17.56
#